data_AF-A0A4Q1AJ30-F1
#
_entry.id   AF-A0A4Q1AJ30-F1
#
_cell.length_a   1.000
_cell.length_b   1.000
_cell.length_c   1.000
_cell.angle_alpha   90.00
_cell.angle_beta   90.00
_cell.angle_gamma   90.00
#
_symmetry.space_group_name_H-M   'P 1'
#
loop_
_entity.id
_entity.type
_entity.pdbx_description
1 polymer ?
#
loop_
_entity_poly.entity_id
_entity_poly.type
_entity_poly.pdbx_seq_one_letter_code
_entity_poly.pdbx_strand_id
1 'polypeptide(L)'
;MSYADKLKQNSSKIKTNESVLEEKNTKTKKAGRPKKKKEEVRNSAIPVALSQNEKEWIENQALEMSKQVGIKITTSAWMRMTLLKGMKK
;
A
#
# COMPACT_ATOMS: atom_id res chain seq x y z
N MET A 1 16.05 61.89 -30.49
CA MET A 1 15.10 60.94 -29.87
C MET A 1 15.51 60.68 -28.44
N SER A 2 14.62 60.99 -27.51
CA SER A 2 14.83 60.75 -26.08
C SER A 2 14.89 59.25 -25.79
N TYR A 3 15.45 58.85 -24.65
CA TYR A 3 15.50 57.46 -24.21
C TYR A 3 14.11 56.82 -24.15
N ALA A 4 13.10 57.60 -23.75
CA ALA A 4 11.69 57.19 -23.76
C ALA A 4 11.17 56.85 -25.17
N ASP A 5 11.61 57.58 -26.20
CA ASP A 5 11.20 57.32 -27.59
C ASP A 5 11.80 56.00 -28.11
N LYS A 6 13.03 55.69 -27.70
CA LYS A 6 13.73 54.44 -28.07
C LYS A 6 13.05 53.21 -27.44
N LEU A 7 12.53 53.32 -26.21
CA LEU A 7 11.81 52.23 -25.54
C LEU A 7 10.48 51.92 -26.22
N LYS A 8 9.70 52.95 -26.59
CA LYS A 8 8.42 52.79 -27.28
C LYS A 8 8.56 52.18 -28.69
N GLN A 9 9.65 52.46 -29.39
CA GLN A 9 9.95 51.82 -30.68
C GLN A 9 10.33 50.34 -30.54
N ASN A 10 10.84 49.91 -29.38
CA ASN A 10 11.19 48.52 -29.13
C ASN A 10 9.98 47.70 -28.64
N SER A 11 9.07 48.30 -27.87
CA SER A 11 7.85 47.61 -27.43
C SER A 11 6.93 47.22 -28.59
N SER A 12 6.85 48.04 -29.64
CA SER A 12 6.04 47.75 -30.84
C SER A 12 6.63 46.65 -31.74
N LYS A 13 7.89 46.25 -31.53
CA LYS A 13 8.52 45.09 -32.19
C LYS A 13 8.24 43.77 -31.46
N ILE A 14 7.84 43.83 -30.20
CA ILE A 14 7.57 42.66 -29.37
C ILE A 14 6.09 42.31 -29.52
N LYS A 15 5.79 41.45 -30.51
CA LYS A 15 4.47 40.79 -30.59
C LYS A 15 4.51 39.52 -29.75
N THR A 16 4.06 39.59 -28.50
CA THR A 16 3.81 38.39 -27.69
C THR A 16 2.42 37.87 -28.02
N ASN A 17 2.34 36.71 -28.68
CA ASN A 17 1.10 35.96 -28.77
C ASN A 17 0.88 35.28 -27.41
N GLU A 18 0.10 35.90 -26.52
CA GLU A 18 -0.34 35.27 -25.29
C GLU A 18 -1.44 34.24 -25.61
N SER A 19 -1.03 33.05 -26.04
CA SER A 19 -1.93 31.90 -26.21
C SER A 19 -1.66 30.81 -25.17
N VAL A 20 -1.31 31.21 -23.93
CA VAL A 20 -1.00 30.25 -22.85
C VAL A 20 -2.24 29.92 -22.00
N LEU A 21 -3.37 30.62 -22.20
CA LEU A 21 -4.59 30.47 -21.42
C LEU A 21 -5.78 29.90 -22.21
N GLU A 22 -5.55 29.11 -23.27
CA GLU A 22 -6.61 28.24 -23.77
C GLU A 22 -6.75 27.05 -22.80
N GLU A 23 -7.63 27.23 -21.81
CA GLU A 23 -8.10 26.23 -20.87
C GLU A 23 -8.67 25.02 -21.62
N LYS A 24 -7.79 24.06 -21.96
CA LYS A 24 -8.22 22.70 -22.23
C LYS A 24 -8.80 22.16 -20.93
N ASN A 25 -10.12 22.18 -20.84
CA ASN A 25 -10.94 21.37 -19.94
C ASN A 25 -10.57 19.89 -20.07
N THR A 26 -9.44 19.52 -19.47
CA THR A 26 -9.02 18.14 -19.32
C THR A 26 -9.73 17.61 -18.10
N LYS A 27 -10.84 16.91 -18.36
CA LYS A 27 -11.55 16.02 -17.44
C LYS A 27 -10.59 15.54 -16.36
N THR A 28 -10.85 15.93 -15.11
CA THR A 28 -10.07 15.55 -13.93
C THR A 28 -9.91 14.03 -13.90
N LYS A 29 -8.83 13.51 -14.49
CA LYS A 29 -8.39 12.16 -14.23
C LYS A 29 -8.05 12.16 -12.76
N LYS A 30 -8.67 11.27 -11.98
CA LYS A 30 -8.30 11.00 -10.58
C LYS A 30 -6.87 10.44 -10.56
N ALA A 31 -5.88 11.29 -10.81
CA ALA A 31 -4.46 10.98 -10.77
C ALA A 31 -3.97 11.07 -9.31
N GLY A 32 -4.69 10.40 -8.41
CA GLY A 32 -4.36 10.30 -7.01
C GLY A 32 -3.85 8.91 -6.66
N ARG A 33 -3.02 8.81 -5.62
CA ARG A 33 -2.59 7.53 -5.06
C ARG A 33 -3.83 6.68 -4.71
N PRO A 34 -3.86 5.38 -5.06
CA PRO A 34 -4.97 4.50 -4.69
C PRO A 34 -5.20 4.54 -3.17
N LYS A 35 -6.48 4.55 -2.78
CA LYS A 35 -6.90 4.58 -1.37
C LYS A 35 -6.30 3.36 -0.66
N LYS A 36 -5.52 3.59 0.41
CA LYS A 36 -4.97 2.50 1.23
C LYS A 36 -6.11 1.59 1.71
N LYS A 37 -5.88 0.27 1.69
CA LYS A 37 -6.85 -0.71 2.18
C LYS A 37 -7.20 -0.39 3.64
N LYS A 38 -8.48 -0.58 4.00
CA LYS A 38 -9.00 -0.31 5.36
C LYS A 38 -8.30 -1.15 6.42
N GLU A 39 -7.91 -2.37 6.08
CA GLU A 39 -7.09 -3.24 6.91
C GLU A 39 -5.69 -3.35 6.31
N GLU A 40 -4.72 -2.78 7.02
CA GLU A 40 -3.31 -2.99 6.75
C GLU A 40 -2.90 -4.29 7.44
N VAL A 41 -2.85 -5.40 6.68
CA VAL A 41 -2.31 -6.67 7.19
C VAL A 41 -0.81 -6.49 7.37
N ARG A 42 -0.38 -6.24 8.61
CA ARG A 42 1.03 -6.18 8.97
C ARG A 42 1.53 -7.58 9.25
N ASN A 43 2.43 -8.07 8.40
CA ASN A 43 3.09 -9.35 8.64
C ASN A 43 4.11 -9.18 9.77
N SER A 44 3.80 -9.69 10.95
CA SER A 44 4.75 -9.79 12.07
C SER A 44 5.37 -11.19 12.11
N ALA A 45 6.69 -11.29 11.93
CA ALA A 45 7.43 -12.51 12.21
C ALA A 45 7.79 -12.52 13.70
N ILE A 46 7.14 -13.40 14.47
CA ILE A 46 7.39 -13.55 15.90
C ILE A 46 8.31 -14.78 16.06
N PRO A 47 9.59 -14.62 16.45
CA PRO A 47 10.44 -15.76 16.75
C PRO A 47 9.96 -16.42 18.04
N VAL A 48 9.76 -17.74 17.99
CA VAL A 48 9.36 -18.56 19.14
C VAL A 48 10.42 -19.64 19.33
N ALA A 49 11.05 -19.66 20.50
CA ALA A 49 11.92 -20.76 20.89
C ALA A 49 11.08 -21.84 21.56
N LEU A 50 11.25 -23.09 21.12
CA LEU A 50 10.57 -24.26 21.66
C LEU A 50 11.62 -25.27 22.10
N SER A 51 11.38 -25.94 23.21
CA SER A 51 12.09 -27.17 23.55
C SER A 51 11.68 -28.31 22.60
N GLN A 52 12.48 -29.37 22.56
CA GLN A 52 12.21 -30.54 21.71
C GLN A 52 10.86 -31.19 22.05
N ASN A 53 10.57 -31.36 23.34
CA ASN A 53 9.31 -31.98 23.80
C ASN A 53 8.09 -31.14 23.41
N GLU A 54 8.17 -29.80 23.55
CA GLU A 54 7.08 -28.90 23.14
C GLU A 54 6.84 -28.96 21.64
N LYS A 55 7.92 -29.00 20.85
CA LYS A 55 7.84 -29.11 19.39
C LYS A 55 7.14 -30.40 18.96
N GLU A 56 7.55 -31.55 19.51
CA GLU A 56 6.95 -32.85 19.21
C GLU A 56 5.47 -32.89 19.60
N TRP A 57 5.13 -32.32 20.76
CA TRP A 57 3.74 -32.23 21.19
C TRP A 57 2.90 -31.40 20.21
N ILE A 58 3.39 -30.23 19.78
CA ILE A 58 2.70 -29.37 18.79
C ILE A 58 2.55 -30.07 17.44
N GLU A 59 3.57 -30.78 16.98
CA GLU A 59 3.54 -31.54 15.73
C GLU A 59 2.48 -32.65 15.77
N ASN A 60 2.40 -33.39 16.88
CA ASN A 60 1.37 -34.41 17.07
C ASN A 60 -0.03 -33.81 17.07
N GLN A 61 -0.24 -32.69 17.77
CA GLN A 61 -1.54 -31.99 17.78
C GLN A 61 -1.95 -31.48 16.40
N ALA A 62 -0.99 -30.94 15.63
CA ALA A 62 -1.24 -30.51 14.27
C ALA A 62 -1.59 -31.69 13.33
N LEU A 63 -0.93 -32.84 13.50
CA LEU A 63 -1.21 -34.06 12.74
C LEU A 63 -2.59 -34.64 13.06
N GLU A 64 -2.97 -34.70 14.34
CA GLU A 64 -4.30 -35.16 14.77
C GLU A 64 -5.41 -34.29 14.16
N MET A 65 -5.28 -32.97 14.28
CA MET A 65 -6.22 -32.04 13.65
C MET A 65 -6.24 -32.18 12.12
N SER A 66 -5.07 -32.37 11.51
CA SER A 66 -4.96 -32.57 10.05
C SER A 66 -5.74 -33.80 9.59
N LYS A 67 -5.68 -34.90 10.35
CA LYS A 67 -6.47 -36.12 10.08
C LYS A 67 -7.96 -35.87 10.25
N GLN A 68 -8.38 -35.13 11.27
CA GLN A 68 -9.80 -34.83 11.52
C GLN A 68 -10.42 -33.95 10.43
N VAL A 69 -9.69 -32.92 9.97
CA VAL A 69 -10.18 -31.96 8.97
C VAL A 69 -9.97 -32.49 7.54
N GLY A 70 -9.11 -33.49 7.34
CA GLY A 70 -8.77 -34.03 6.03
C GLY A 70 -7.89 -33.10 5.18
N ILE A 71 -7.30 -32.07 5.80
CA ILE A 71 -6.45 -31.06 5.15
C ILE A 71 -5.10 -31.02 5.88
N LYS A 72 -4.01 -30.88 5.13
CA LYS A 72 -2.67 -30.69 5.72
C LYS A 72 -2.61 -29.39 6.52
N ILE A 73 -2.53 -29.50 7.84
CA ILE A 73 -2.36 -28.36 8.76
C ILE A 73 -0.88 -28.28 9.16
N THR A 74 -0.25 -27.13 8.93
CA THR A 74 1.11 -26.88 9.41
C THR A 74 1.10 -26.50 10.89
N THR A 75 2.20 -26.76 11.59
CA THR A 75 2.37 -26.39 13.01
C THR A 75 2.12 -24.90 13.25
N SER A 76 2.61 -24.03 12.37
CA SER A 76 2.39 -22.58 12.46
C SER A 76 0.93 -22.18 12.23
N ALA A 77 0.18 -22.91 11.41
CA ALA A 77 -1.25 -22.69 11.25
C ALA A 77 -2.00 -23.15 12.50
N TRP A 78 -1.67 -24.33 13.03
CA TRP A 78 -2.24 -24.86 14.28
C TRP A 78 -2.05 -23.87 15.44
N MET A 79 -0.83 -23.38 15.66
CA MET A 79 -0.53 -22.39 16.71
C MET A 79 -1.40 -21.13 16.57
N ARG A 80 -1.53 -20.60 15.35
CA ARG A 80 -2.37 -19.42 15.09
C ARG A 80 -3.85 -19.68 15.36
N MET A 81 -4.37 -20.82 14.92
CA MET A 81 -5.77 -21.17 15.15
C MET A 81 -6.08 -21.31 16.64
N THR A 82 -5.19 -21.97 17.39
CA THR A 82 -5.36 -22.16 18.83
C THR A 82 -5.34 -20.83 19.58
N LEU A 83 -4.39 -19.95 19.25
CA LEU A 83 -4.28 -18.62 19.88
C LEU A 83 -5.45 -17.71 19.53
N LEU A 84 -5.97 -17.78 18.31
CA LEU A 84 -7.02 -16.88 17.82
C LEU A 84 -8.44 -17.41 18.05
N LYS A 85 -8.61 -18.61 18.62
CA LYS A 85 -9.93 -19.27 18.81
C LYS A 85 -10.94 -18.41 19.57
N GLY A 86 -10.48 -17.55 20.49
CA GLY A 86 -11.32 -16.67 21.31
C GLY A 86 -11.39 -15.21 20.85
N MET A 87 -10.78 -14.85 19.72
CA MET A 87 -10.76 -13.47 19.26
C MET A 87 -12.14 -13.04 18.75
N LYS A 88 -12.70 -11.95 19.29
CA LYS A 88 -13.94 -11.35 18.79
C LYS A 88 -13.70 -10.77 17.39
N LYS A 89 -14.66 -11.00 16.48
CA LYS A 89 -14.65 -10.49 15.10
C LYS A 89 -15.01 -9.01 15.03
#